data_AF-A0A2E1XDG7-F1
#
_entry.id   AF-A0A2E1XDG7-F1
#
_cell.length_a   1.000
_cell.length_b   1.000
_cell.length_c   1.000
_cell.angle_alpha   90.00
_cell.angle_beta   90.00
_cell.angle_gamma   90.00
#
_symmetry.space_group_name_H-M   'P 1'
#
loop_
_entity.id
_entity.type
_entity.pdbx_description
1 polymer ?
#
loop_
_entity_poly.entity_id
_entity_poly.type
_entity_poly.pdbx_seq_one_letter_code
_entity_poly.pdbx_strand_id
1 'polypeptide(L)'
;MTTRRTILQGTASLIAPVDFDLGTQFEFKGTESPFGILISEYRHMVAQLDSIMAERNRVEADASARYKPFKDCPELAAVEENESAWFAAEKKLIQLGARTRAGTIEEVTQKLILWRLTDHDARHFDNPFDMLAFAAYRDLLLMTGLTSLTPKADEKCLATIWNDRAFHYDDDNDEDDCSDDDDEYEY
;
A
#
# COMPACT_ATOMS: atom_id res chain seq x y z
N MET A 1 10.57 -49.17 12.33
CA MET A 1 9.78 -48.00 12.82
C MET A 1 10.75 -47.04 13.50
N THR A 2 11.23 -46.05 12.75
CA THR A 2 12.10 -44.99 13.26
C THR A 2 11.19 -43.81 13.60
N THR A 3 11.01 -43.58 14.89
CA THR A 3 10.10 -42.59 15.46
C THR A 3 10.52 -41.16 15.09
N ARG A 4 9.52 -40.30 14.87
CA ARG A 4 9.50 -38.86 14.53
C ARG A 4 10.38 -37.91 15.38
N ARG A 5 11.36 -38.40 16.15
CA ARG A 5 12.09 -37.61 17.17
C ARG A 5 13.48 -37.14 16.74
N THR A 6 13.99 -37.50 15.56
CA THR A 6 15.38 -37.20 15.17
C THR A 6 15.54 -36.08 14.13
N ILE A 7 14.46 -35.58 13.52
CA ILE A 7 14.56 -34.53 12.47
C ILE A 7 14.61 -33.10 13.06
N LEU A 8 14.13 -32.90 14.29
CA LEU A 8 14.06 -31.55 14.89
C LEU A 8 15.31 -31.13 15.69
N GLN A 9 16.28 -32.02 15.90
CA GLN A 9 17.54 -31.63 16.56
C GLN A 9 18.63 -31.18 15.58
N GLY A 10 18.48 -31.45 14.27
CA GLY A 10 19.42 -31.03 13.24
C GLY A 10 19.18 -29.61 12.69
N THR A 11 17.99 -29.04 12.88
CA THR A 11 17.63 -27.71 12.33
C THR A 11 17.89 -26.55 13.29
N ALA A 12 17.92 -26.80 14.60
CA ALA A 12 18.24 -25.76 15.59
C ALA A 12 19.70 -25.28 15.52
N SER A 13 20.60 -26.04 14.88
CA SER A 13 22.01 -25.64 14.69
C SER A 13 22.27 -24.82 13.41
N LEU A 14 21.27 -24.67 12.53
CA LEU A 14 21.35 -23.82 11.33
C LEU A 14 20.84 -22.39 11.57
N ILE A 15 20.31 -22.13 12.77
CA ILE A 15 19.87 -20.81 13.22
C ILE A 15 20.79 -20.40 14.38
N ALA A 16 22.10 -20.34 14.11
CA ALA A 16 22.92 -19.46 14.93
C ALA A 16 22.39 -18.03 14.69
N PRO A 17 22.20 -17.21 15.73
CA PRO A 17 21.98 -15.79 15.50
C PRO A 17 23.25 -15.30 14.80
N VAL A 18 23.14 -15.01 13.51
CA VAL A 18 24.05 -14.04 12.91
C VAL A 18 23.78 -12.79 13.73
N ASP A 19 24.77 -12.37 14.51
CA ASP A 19 24.78 -11.03 15.09
C ASP A 19 24.55 -10.07 13.92
N PHE A 20 23.30 -9.68 13.73
CA PHE A 20 22.93 -8.64 12.79
C PHE A 20 23.44 -7.37 13.43
N ASP A 21 24.65 -7.01 13.03
CA ASP A 21 25.25 -5.73 13.38
C ASP A 21 24.39 -4.62 12.75
N LEU A 22 23.41 -4.15 13.52
CA LEU A 22 22.63 -2.94 13.25
C LEU A 22 23.48 -1.66 13.47
N GLY A 23 24.80 -1.81 13.71
CA GLY A 23 25.72 -0.77 14.13
C GLY A 23 26.31 0.11 13.03
N THR A 24 26.09 -0.21 11.75
CA THR A 24 26.29 0.77 10.67
C THR A 24 24.95 1.36 10.28
N GLN A 25 24.74 2.65 10.58
CA GLN A 25 23.81 3.45 9.79
C GLN A 25 24.18 3.21 8.33
N PHE A 26 23.36 2.44 7.62
CA PHE A 26 23.44 2.38 6.18
C PHE A 26 23.23 3.81 5.70
N GLU A 27 24.31 4.50 5.33
CA GLU A 27 24.20 5.70 4.51
C GLU A 27 23.65 5.22 3.16
N PHE A 28 22.32 5.18 3.09
CA PHE A 28 21.60 4.92 1.85
C PHE A 28 21.98 6.03 0.87
N LYS A 29 22.91 5.72 -0.06
CA LYS A 29 23.06 6.48 -1.30
C LYS A 29 21.90 6.18 -2.26
N GLY A 30 20.69 6.10 -1.73
CA GLY A 30 19.48 5.63 -2.41
C GLY A 30 18.90 6.64 -3.40
N THR A 31 19.49 7.82 -3.57
CA THR A 31 18.99 8.83 -4.51
C THR A 31 19.19 8.45 -5.99
N GLU A 32 19.91 7.38 -6.29
CA GLU A 32 20.17 6.94 -7.67
C GLU A 32 19.30 5.75 -8.14
N SER A 33 18.62 5.02 -7.22
CA SER A 33 17.74 3.91 -7.60
C SER A 33 16.29 4.37 -7.78
N PRO A 34 15.51 3.76 -8.70
CA PRO A 34 14.10 4.09 -8.86
C PRO A 34 13.30 3.98 -7.56
N PHE A 35 13.60 2.99 -6.70
CA PHE A 35 12.88 2.80 -5.44
C PHE A 35 13.31 3.79 -4.35
N GLY A 36 14.57 4.19 -4.31
CA GLY A 36 14.99 5.21 -3.36
C GLY A 36 14.45 6.60 -3.70
N ILE A 37 14.22 6.90 -4.99
CA ILE A 37 13.42 8.05 -5.41
C ILE A 37 12.00 7.93 -4.85
N LEU A 38 11.31 6.80 -5.06
CA LEU A 38 9.94 6.59 -4.55
C LEU A 38 9.84 6.69 -3.02
N ILE A 39 10.82 6.17 -2.27
CA ILE A 39 10.88 6.34 -0.81
C ILE A 39 11.01 7.82 -0.44
N SER A 40 11.86 8.55 -1.17
CA SER A 40 12.07 9.97 -0.91
C SER A 40 10.79 10.75 -1.20
N GLU A 41 10.14 10.51 -2.35
CA GLU A 41 8.84 11.10 -2.69
C GLU A 41 7.79 10.80 -1.62
N TYR A 42 7.68 9.53 -1.19
CA TYR A 42 6.71 9.15 -0.17
C TYR A 42 6.92 9.89 1.15
N ARG A 43 8.18 10.07 1.58
CA ARG A 43 8.48 10.87 2.79
C ARG A 43 8.05 12.33 2.64
N HIS A 44 8.21 12.94 1.46
CA HIS A 44 7.71 14.28 1.21
C HIS A 44 6.18 14.31 1.24
N MET A 45 5.53 13.29 0.68
CA MET A 45 4.07 13.16 0.73
C MET A 45 3.56 13.06 2.17
N VAL A 46 4.17 12.25 3.04
CA VAL A 46 3.77 12.17 4.46
C VAL A 46 3.84 13.54 5.14
N ALA A 47 4.90 14.32 4.89
CA ALA A 47 5.01 15.67 5.43
C ALA A 47 3.92 16.62 4.90
N GLN A 48 3.43 16.41 3.67
CA GLN A 48 2.29 17.15 3.13
C GLN A 48 0.97 16.73 3.80
N LEU A 49 0.80 15.44 4.10
CA LEU A 49 -0.40 14.93 4.77
C LEU A 49 -0.59 15.56 6.14
N ASP A 50 0.49 15.68 6.93
CA ASP A 50 0.46 16.36 8.23
C ASP A 50 -0.05 17.81 8.10
N SER A 51 0.37 18.52 7.05
CA SER A 51 -0.10 19.88 6.77
C SER A 51 -1.56 19.92 6.35
N ILE A 52 -2.02 18.96 5.54
CA ILE A 52 -3.43 18.85 5.10
C ILE A 52 -4.32 18.58 6.32
N MET A 53 -3.92 17.64 7.19
CA MET A 53 -4.65 17.28 8.41
C MET A 53 -4.68 18.43 9.43
N ALA A 54 -3.57 19.16 9.58
CA ALA A 54 -3.54 20.36 10.43
C ALA A 54 -4.49 21.44 9.92
N GLU A 55 -4.54 21.66 8.60
CA GLU A 55 -5.45 22.64 8.00
C GLU A 55 -6.92 22.20 8.12
N ARG A 56 -7.21 20.91 7.91
CA ARG A 56 -8.54 20.34 8.12
C ARG A 56 -9.04 20.60 9.54
N ASN A 57 -8.24 20.22 10.54
CA ASN A 57 -8.56 20.44 11.96
C ASN A 57 -8.81 21.92 12.27
N ARG A 58 -8.04 22.83 11.67
CA ARG A 58 -8.21 24.27 11.83
C ARG A 58 -9.54 24.75 11.22
N VAL A 59 -9.86 24.33 10.00
CA VAL A 59 -11.10 24.71 9.31
C VAL A 59 -12.33 24.14 10.00
N GLU A 60 -12.30 22.89 10.45
CA GLU A 60 -13.37 22.26 11.22
C GLU A 60 -13.65 22.99 12.55
N ALA A 61 -12.58 23.41 13.25
CA ALA A 61 -12.71 24.20 14.47
C ALA A 61 -13.35 25.57 14.21
N ASP A 62 -12.93 26.28 13.16
CA ASP A 62 -13.48 27.57 12.76
C ASP A 62 -14.95 27.47 12.28
N ALA A 63 -15.31 26.39 11.57
CA ALA A 63 -16.68 26.14 11.13
C ALA A 63 -17.60 25.82 12.32
N SER A 64 -17.12 24.99 13.25
CA SER A 64 -17.82 24.67 14.50
C SER A 64 -18.06 25.91 15.35
N ALA A 65 -17.07 26.78 15.49
CA ALA A 65 -17.19 28.04 16.24
C ALA A 65 -18.20 29.02 15.62
N ARG A 66 -18.44 28.94 14.31
CA ARG A 66 -19.41 29.77 13.57
C ARG A 66 -20.82 29.16 13.53
N TYR A 67 -21.06 28.03 14.20
CA TYR A 67 -22.31 27.24 14.13
C TYR A 67 -22.76 26.94 12.68
N LYS A 68 -21.80 26.76 11.76
CA LYS A 68 -22.10 26.42 10.37
C LYS A 68 -22.03 24.91 10.16
N PRO A 69 -22.97 24.30 9.42
CA PRO A 69 -22.82 22.93 8.94
C PRO A 69 -21.53 22.79 8.11
N PHE A 70 -20.78 21.71 8.31
CA PHE A 70 -19.54 21.45 7.57
C PHE A 70 -19.73 21.36 6.05
N LYS A 71 -20.85 20.79 5.60
CA LYS A 71 -21.23 20.72 4.18
C LYS A 71 -21.34 22.08 3.48
N ASP A 72 -21.55 23.15 4.25
CA ASP A 72 -21.71 24.51 3.73
C ASP A 72 -20.40 25.33 3.88
N CYS A 73 -19.29 24.67 4.23
CA CYS A 73 -17.97 25.28 4.41
C CYS A 73 -17.11 25.06 3.15
N PRO A 74 -17.00 26.05 2.24
CA PRO A 74 -16.20 25.91 1.03
C PRO A 74 -14.71 25.68 1.32
N GLU A 75 -14.21 26.18 2.45
CA GLU A 75 -12.84 25.94 2.90
C GLU A 75 -12.61 24.46 3.24
N LEU A 76 -13.60 23.78 3.83
CA LEU A 76 -13.48 22.36 4.16
C LEU A 76 -13.50 21.51 2.88
N ALA A 77 -14.38 21.84 1.92
CA ALA A 77 -14.42 21.17 0.62
C ALA A 77 -13.08 21.26 -0.13
N ALA A 78 -12.40 22.41 -0.07
CA ALA A 78 -11.08 22.58 -0.66
C ALA A 78 -10.00 21.73 0.03
N VAL A 79 -10.10 21.51 1.35
CA VAL A 79 -9.18 20.63 2.08
C VAL A 79 -9.45 19.16 1.76
N GLU A 80 -10.72 18.76 1.67
CA GLU A 80 -11.13 17.40 1.26
C GLU A 80 -10.68 17.08 -0.18
N GLU A 81 -10.72 18.05 -1.10
CA GLU A 81 -10.18 17.89 -2.45
C GLU A 81 -8.66 17.66 -2.43
N ASN A 82 -7.92 18.41 -1.61
CA ASN A 82 -6.47 18.23 -1.45
C ASN A 82 -6.12 16.89 -0.81
N GLU A 83 -6.89 16.46 0.19
CA GLU A 83 -6.75 15.15 0.84
C GLU A 83 -7.00 14.01 -0.18
N SER A 84 -8.05 14.12 -0.99
CA SER A 84 -8.37 13.17 -2.04
C SER A 84 -7.29 13.09 -3.12
N ALA A 85 -6.74 14.24 -3.53
CA ALA A 85 -5.63 14.31 -4.47
C ALA A 85 -4.36 13.66 -3.91
N TRP A 86 -4.11 13.81 -2.61
CA TRP A 86 -2.99 13.17 -1.93
C TRP A 86 -3.10 11.64 -1.97
N PHE A 87 -4.26 11.08 -1.59
CA PHE A 87 -4.48 9.62 -1.64
C PHE A 87 -4.39 9.06 -3.06
N ALA A 88 -4.86 9.81 -4.06
CA ALA A 88 -4.72 9.41 -5.46
C ALA A 88 -3.25 9.39 -5.91
N ALA A 89 -2.43 10.34 -5.45
CA ALA A 89 -1.00 10.35 -5.71
C ALA A 89 -0.28 9.18 -5.02
N GLU A 90 -0.67 8.85 -3.79
CA GLU A 90 -0.08 7.75 -3.01
C GLU A 90 -0.29 6.42 -3.73
N LYS A 91 -1.51 6.15 -4.20
CA LYS A 91 -1.85 4.95 -4.98
C LYS A 91 -0.99 4.83 -6.24
N LYS A 92 -0.79 5.94 -6.98
CA LYS A 92 0.06 5.95 -8.19
C LYS A 92 1.52 5.65 -7.86
N LEU A 93 2.03 6.16 -6.74
CA LEU A 93 3.38 5.88 -6.28
C LEU A 93 3.53 4.38 -5.96
N ILE A 94 2.55 3.78 -5.28
CA ILE A 94 2.57 2.36 -4.92
C ILE A 94 2.46 1.48 -6.17
N GLN A 95 1.58 1.81 -7.12
CA GLN A 95 1.52 1.17 -8.44
C GLN A 95 2.88 1.19 -9.14
N LEU A 96 3.52 2.36 -9.18
CA LEU A 96 4.83 2.53 -9.82
C LEU A 96 5.90 1.70 -9.09
N GLY A 97 5.88 1.66 -7.76
CA GLY A 97 6.76 0.83 -6.96
C GLY A 97 6.54 -0.68 -7.18
N ALA A 98 5.30 -1.13 -7.33
CA ALA A 98 4.98 -2.53 -7.59
C ALA A 98 5.37 -2.98 -9.02
N ARG A 99 5.21 -2.09 -10.02
CA ARG A 99 5.51 -2.36 -11.43
C ARG A 99 6.98 -2.25 -11.78
N THR A 100 7.72 -1.34 -11.15
CA THR A 100 9.16 -1.22 -11.36
C THR A 100 9.83 -2.51 -10.88
N ARG A 101 10.73 -3.09 -11.67
CA ARG A 101 11.44 -4.33 -11.30
C ARG A 101 12.70 -4.01 -10.49
N ALA A 102 12.90 -4.70 -9.37
CA ALA A 102 14.18 -4.66 -8.67
C ALA A 102 15.27 -5.44 -9.42
N GLY A 103 16.41 -4.80 -9.64
CA GLY A 103 17.62 -5.38 -10.22
C GLY A 103 18.60 -5.93 -9.18
N THR A 104 18.46 -5.56 -7.90
CA THR A 104 19.35 -5.99 -6.81
C THR A 104 18.57 -6.35 -5.53
N ILE A 105 19.23 -7.05 -4.60
CA ILE A 105 18.65 -7.36 -3.28
C ILE A 105 18.39 -6.06 -2.49
N GLU A 106 19.24 -5.06 -2.65
CA GLU A 106 19.05 -3.74 -2.04
C GLU A 106 17.74 -3.10 -2.53
N GLU A 107 17.44 -3.16 -3.82
CA GLU A 107 16.20 -2.63 -4.37
C GLU A 107 14.96 -3.43 -3.92
N VAL A 108 15.10 -4.75 -3.71
CA VAL A 108 14.05 -5.57 -3.05
C VAL A 108 13.83 -5.09 -1.62
N THR A 109 14.89 -4.82 -0.86
CA THR A 109 14.78 -4.24 0.48
C THR A 109 14.12 -2.86 0.45
N GLN A 110 14.45 -2.01 -0.53
CA GLN A 110 13.82 -0.70 -0.69
C GLN A 110 12.32 -0.79 -0.98
N LYS A 111 11.85 -1.78 -1.75
CA LYS A 111 10.42 -2.06 -1.89
C LYS A 111 9.76 -2.42 -0.57
N LEU A 112 10.40 -3.25 0.25
CA LEU A 112 9.90 -3.62 1.57
C LEU A 112 9.91 -2.44 2.55
N ILE A 113 10.87 -1.52 2.41
CA ILE A 113 10.87 -0.25 3.15
C ILE A 113 9.68 0.61 2.71
N LEU A 114 9.48 0.79 1.40
CA LEU A 114 8.34 1.55 0.88
C LEU A 114 7.01 0.93 1.34
N TRP A 115 6.88 -0.39 1.27
CA TRP A 115 5.75 -1.15 1.81
C TRP A 115 5.50 -0.86 3.29
N ARG A 116 6.57 -0.72 4.09
CA ARG A 116 6.43 -0.44 5.52
C ARG A 116 6.11 1.01 5.82
N LEU A 117 6.46 1.93 4.92
CA LEU A 117 6.21 3.35 5.06
C LEU A 117 4.77 3.73 4.73
N THR A 118 4.12 3.05 3.78
CA THR A 118 2.69 3.25 3.48
C THR A 118 1.87 2.91 4.73
N ASP A 119 1.01 3.82 5.22
CA ASP A 119 0.16 3.63 6.42
C ASP A 119 -1.30 3.24 6.04
N HIS A 120 -2.05 2.63 6.98
CA HIS A 120 -3.29 1.81 6.87
C HIS A 120 -4.47 2.31 5.98
N ASP A 121 -5.42 1.50 5.45
CA ASP A 121 -6.20 0.34 5.95
C ASP A 121 -6.90 -0.41 4.77
N ALA A 122 -7.01 -1.77 4.80
CA ALA A 122 -7.91 -2.67 4.03
C ALA A 122 -7.37 -4.13 3.99
N ARG A 123 -8.22 -5.17 3.89
CA ARG A 123 -7.83 -6.60 4.05
C ARG A 123 -7.85 -7.44 2.77
N HIS A 124 -7.51 -6.90 1.60
CA HIS A 124 -7.53 -7.62 0.32
C HIS A 124 -6.32 -7.28 -0.57
N PHE A 125 -6.04 -8.06 -1.62
CA PHE A 125 -4.91 -7.83 -2.55
C PHE A 125 -5.06 -6.53 -3.37
N ASP A 126 -6.20 -5.88 -3.25
CA ASP A 126 -6.48 -4.52 -3.74
C ASP A 126 -5.90 -3.45 -2.78
N ASN A 127 -5.37 -3.89 -1.63
CA ASN A 127 -4.63 -3.07 -0.70
C ASN A 127 -3.22 -2.79 -1.27
N PRO A 128 -2.84 -1.51 -1.42
CA PRO A 128 -1.49 -1.11 -1.79
C PRO A 128 -0.35 -1.81 -1.00
N PHE A 129 -0.58 -2.19 0.26
CA PHE A 129 0.38 -2.94 1.07
C PHE A 129 0.76 -4.29 0.46
N ASP A 130 -0.23 -5.07 0.00
CA ASP A 130 0.03 -6.41 -0.52
C ASP A 130 0.80 -6.37 -1.84
N MET A 131 0.72 -5.26 -2.57
CA MET A 131 1.31 -5.10 -3.89
C MET A 131 2.82 -4.91 -3.84
N LEU A 132 3.31 -4.06 -2.93
CA LEU A 132 4.75 -3.85 -2.78
C LEU A 132 5.43 -5.08 -2.18
N ALA A 133 4.79 -5.72 -1.20
CA ALA A 133 5.26 -6.98 -0.61
C ALA A 133 5.30 -8.10 -1.67
N PHE A 134 4.23 -8.26 -2.46
CA PHE A 134 4.21 -9.23 -3.55
C PHE A 134 5.23 -8.88 -4.64
N ALA A 135 5.41 -7.61 -5.00
CA ALA A 135 6.41 -7.21 -5.98
C ALA A 135 7.83 -7.51 -5.50
N ALA A 136 8.13 -7.31 -4.21
CA ALA A 136 9.39 -7.70 -3.60
C ALA A 136 9.59 -9.23 -3.65
N TYR A 137 8.55 -10.01 -3.31
CA TYR A 137 8.55 -11.46 -3.43
C TYR A 137 8.80 -11.94 -4.87
N ARG A 138 8.06 -11.40 -5.84
CA ARG A 138 8.20 -11.67 -7.28
C ARG A 138 9.63 -11.40 -7.74
N ASP A 139 10.16 -10.23 -7.41
CA ASP A 139 11.49 -9.84 -7.85
C ASP A 139 12.58 -10.71 -7.22
N LEU A 140 12.41 -11.12 -5.95
CA LEU A 140 13.32 -12.05 -5.29
C LEU A 140 13.31 -13.45 -5.94
N LEU A 141 12.14 -13.98 -6.31
CA LEU A 141 12.05 -15.24 -7.07
C LEU A 141 12.79 -15.15 -8.41
N LEU A 142 12.55 -14.06 -9.16
CA LEU A 142 13.22 -13.83 -10.45
C LEU A 142 14.74 -13.72 -10.30
N MET A 143 15.22 -13.06 -9.25
CA MET A 143 16.64 -12.91 -8.97
C MET A 143 17.33 -14.22 -8.56
N THR A 144 16.62 -15.08 -7.84
CA THR A 144 17.16 -16.35 -7.32
C THR A 144 16.95 -17.53 -8.27
N GLY A 145 16.17 -17.34 -9.34
CA GLY A 145 15.81 -18.41 -10.27
C GLY A 145 14.88 -19.47 -9.66
N LEU A 146 14.22 -19.14 -8.55
CA LEU A 146 13.30 -20.02 -7.85
C LEU A 146 11.89 -19.89 -8.43
N THR A 147 11.15 -20.99 -8.35
CA THR A 147 9.74 -21.03 -8.77
C THR A 147 8.83 -20.91 -7.55
N SER A 148 7.75 -20.16 -7.72
CA SER A 148 6.67 -20.07 -6.73
C SER A 148 6.02 -21.43 -6.48
N LEU A 149 5.64 -21.67 -5.22
CA LEU A 149 4.81 -22.81 -4.83
C LEU A 149 3.33 -22.60 -5.19
N THR A 150 2.93 -21.37 -5.50
CA THR A 150 1.55 -20.96 -5.76
C THR A 150 1.41 -20.18 -7.08
N PRO A 151 1.84 -20.72 -8.24
CA PRO A 151 1.91 -19.97 -9.50
C PRO A 151 0.55 -19.40 -9.95
N LYS A 152 -0.56 -20.10 -9.69
CA LYS A 152 -1.91 -19.60 -10.00
C LYS A 152 -2.34 -18.40 -9.14
N ALA A 153 -1.85 -18.32 -7.91
CA ALA A 153 -2.11 -17.17 -7.05
C ALA A 153 -1.28 -15.98 -7.52
N ASP A 154 -0.02 -16.23 -7.88
CA ASP A 154 0.89 -15.21 -8.39
C ASP A 154 0.38 -14.59 -9.70
N GLU A 155 -0.15 -15.39 -10.63
CA GLU A 155 -0.78 -14.89 -11.87
C GLU A 155 -1.93 -13.92 -11.58
N LYS A 156 -2.77 -14.21 -10.59
CA LYS A 156 -3.85 -13.30 -10.17
C LYS A 156 -3.28 -12.00 -9.58
N CYS A 157 -2.26 -12.11 -8.73
CA CYS A 157 -1.59 -10.97 -8.13
C CYS A 157 -0.93 -10.07 -9.18
N LEU A 158 -0.30 -10.69 -10.19
CA LEU A 158 0.25 -9.99 -11.35
C LEU A 158 -0.86 -9.33 -12.18
N ALA A 159 -2.01 -9.96 -12.37
CA ALA A 159 -3.12 -9.31 -13.07
C ALA A 159 -3.57 -8.02 -12.35
N THR A 160 -3.65 -8.02 -11.01
CA THR A 160 -4.02 -6.84 -10.22
C THR A 160 -2.99 -5.71 -10.32
N ILE A 161 -1.68 -6.01 -10.21
CA ILE A 161 -0.64 -4.96 -10.29
C ILE A 161 -0.64 -4.25 -11.65
N TRP A 162 -0.97 -4.94 -12.74
CA TRP A 162 -0.99 -4.37 -14.09
C TRP A 162 -2.36 -3.84 -14.50
N ASN A 163 -3.39 -4.01 -13.68
CA ASN A 163 -4.70 -3.45 -13.93
C ASN A 163 -4.80 -2.02 -13.38
N ASP A 164 -4.82 -1.03 -14.26
CA ASP A 164 -4.99 0.39 -13.88
C ASP A 164 -6.33 0.66 -13.17
N ARG A 165 -7.35 -0.19 -13.40
CA ARG A 165 -8.67 -0.06 -12.77
C ARG A 165 -8.80 -0.73 -11.41
N ALA A 166 -7.84 -1.54 -10.99
CA ALA A 166 -7.89 -2.25 -9.70
C ALA A 166 -7.75 -1.32 -8.47
N PHE A 167 -7.64 0.00 -8.68
CA PHE A 167 -7.36 1.01 -7.66
C PHE A 167 -8.40 2.12 -7.60
N HIS A 168 -9.40 2.05 -8.48
CA HIS A 168 -10.61 2.83 -8.29
C HIS A 168 -11.30 2.18 -7.09
N TYR A 169 -11.41 2.94 -5.99
CA TYR A 169 -12.62 2.79 -5.21
C TYR A 169 -13.69 3.17 -6.21
N ASP A 170 -14.57 2.24 -6.53
CA ASP A 170 -15.81 2.63 -7.15
C ASP A 170 -16.36 3.74 -6.25
N ASP A 171 -16.44 4.94 -6.81
CA ASP A 171 -17.29 6.02 -6.32
C ASP A 171 -18.77 5.60 -6.44
N ASP A 172 -19.02 4.39 -6.96
CA ASP A 172 -20.27 3.66 -6.86
C ASP A 172 -20.39 3.07 -5.45
N ASN A 173 -20.50 3.96 -4.47
CA ASN A 173 -21.33 3.69 -3.30
C ASN A 173 -22.81 3.81 -3.72
N ASP A 174 -23.20 3.03 -4.75
CA ASP A 174 -24.57 2.78 -5.21
C ASP A 174 -25.06 1.48 -4.54
N GLU A 175 -24.89 1.37 -3.23
CA GLU A 175 -25.68 0.42 -2.43
C GLU A 175 -26.55 1.21 -1.46
N ASP A 176 -27.80 1.42 -1.88
CA ASP A 176 -29.04 1.40 -1.09
C ASP A 176 -30.18 1.85 -2.04
N ASP A 177 -30.80 0.94 -2.80
CA ASP A 177 -31.98 0.16 -2.40
C ASP A 177 -33.24 1.01 -2.13
N CYS A 178 -34.38 0.51 -2.65
CA CYS A 178 -35.77 0.96 -2.51
C CYS A 178 -36.35 1.95 -3.55
N SER A 179 -36.73 1.43 -4.72
CA SER A 179 -38.09 1.69 -5.23
C SER A 179 -38.61 0.42 -5.92
N ASP A 180 -39.15 -0.45 -5.09
CA ASP A 180 -40.20 -1.40 -5.44
C ASP A 180 -41.42 -0.59 -5.92
N ASP A 181 -41.44 -0.24 -7.21
CA ASP A 181 -42.66 0.16 -7.91
C ASP A 181 -42.98 -0.97 -8.90
N ASP A 182 -43.50 -2.06 -8.33
CA ASP A 182 -44.42 -2.98 -8.99
C ASP A 182 -45.63 -2.16 -9.48
N ASP A 183 -45.52 -1.57 -10.68
CA ASP A 183 -46.65 -0.98 -11.40
C ASP A 183 -46.59 -1.39 -12.88
N GLU A 184 -46.99 -2.63 -13.18
CA GLU A 184 -47.51 -2.99 -14.51
C GLU A 184 -48.79 -3.85 -14.43
N TYR A 185 -49.91 -3.13 -14.26
CA TYR A 185 -51.31 -3.32 -14.71
C TYR A 185 -52.10 -4.61 -14.42
N GLU A 186 -53.31 -4.42 -13.87
CA GLU A 186 -54.53 -4.93 -14.52
C GLU A 186 -55.80 -4.12 -14.12
N TYR A 187 -56.48 -3.60 -15.16
CA TYR A 187 -57.90 -3.27 -15.17
C TYR A 187 -58.71 -4.53 -15.49
#